data_AF-A0A2V4DCQ4-F1
#
_entry.id   AF-A0A2V4DCQ4-F1
#
_cell.length_a   1.000
_cell.length_b   1.000
_cell.length_c   1.000
_cell.angle_alpha   90.00
_cell.angle_beta   90.00
_cell.angle_gamma   90.00
#
_symmetry.space_group_name_H-M   'P 1'
#
loop_
_entity.id
_entity.type
_entity.pdbx_description
1 polymer ?
#
loop_
_entity_poly.entity_id
_entity_poly.type
_entity_poly.pdbx_seq_one_letter_code
_entity_poly.pdbx_strand_id
1 'polypeptide(L)'
;GEAPVAWLQVARTVGRRLERRLVELKEKEGEDSVRAFVLSYVNRLSDWLFVLARWITMRLGESEVLWQPVGERDGSGAEGIRIQRQHGDIGSAIDDL
;
A
#
# COMPACT_ATOMS: atom_id res chain seq x y z
N GLY A 1 -4.16 -0.45 13.59
CA GLY A 1 -4.26 0.47 12.45
C GLY A 1 -4.02 1.86 12.99
N GLU A 2 -2.76 2.17 13.26
CA GLU A 2 -2.36 3.44 13.85
C GLU A 2 -2.71 4.65 12.97
N ALA A 3 -2.91 5.81 13.62
CA ALA A 3 -3.33 7.05 12.95
C ALA A 3 -2.57 7.35 11.64
N PRO A 4 -1.21 7.31 11.58
CA PRO A 4 -0.48 7.57 10.34
C PRO A 4 -0.77 6.57 9.21
N VAL A 5 -0.99 5.30 9.53
CA VAL A 5 -1.33 4.26 8.53
C VAL A 5 -2.71 4.54 7.93
N ALA A 6 -3.69 4.88 8.77
CA ALA A 6 -5.04 5.23 8.32
C ALA A 6 -5.03 6.44 7.37
N TRP A 7 -4.28 7.50 7.70
CA TRP A 7 -4.15 8.67 6.84
C TRP A 7 -3.52 8.36 5.49
N LEU A 8 -2.50 7.50 5.42
CA LEU A 8 -1.89 7.07 4.16
C LEU A 8 -2.85 6.26 3.29
N GLN A 9 -3.64 5.37 3.89
CA GLN A 9 -4.67 4.63 3.17
C GLN A 9 -5.74 5.57 2.60
N VAL A 10 -6.17 6.58 3.37
CA VAL A 10 -7.08 7.62 2.88
C VAL A 10 -6.45 8.39 1.72
N ALA A 11 -5.20 8.84 1.84
CA ALA A 11 -4.47 9.52 0.77
C ALA A 11 -4.39 8.67 -0.51
N ARG A 12 -4.17 7.35 -0.39
CA ARG A 12 -4.20 6.42 -1.53
C ARG A 12 -5.56 6.38 -2.22
N THR A 13 -6.66 6.38 -1.46
CA THR A 13 -8.01 6.42 -2.06
C THR A 13 -8.28 7.74 -2.80
N VAL A 14 -7.76 8.87 -2.29
CA VAL A 14 -7.83 10.18 -2.96
C VAL A 14 -7.00 10.17 -4.24
N GLY A 15 -5.79 9.61 -4.23
CA GLY A 15 -4.95 9.44 -5.42
C GLY A 15 -5.64 8.59 -6.50
N ARG A 16 -6.23 7.45 -6.14
CA ARG A 16 -7.02 6.61 -7.07
C ARG A 16 -8.25 7.34 -7.62
N ARG A 17 -8.87 8.23 -6.84
CA ARG A 17 -10.00 9.06 -7.29
C ARG A 17 -9.54 10.13 -8.28
N LEU A 18 -8.39 10.75 -8.01
CA LEU A 18 -7.76 11.70 -8.92
C LEU A 18 -7.42 11.03 -10.25
N GLU A 19 -6.81 9.83 -10.23
CA GLU A 19 -6.52 9.04 -11.43
C GLU A 19 -7.75 8.85 -12.31
N ARG A 20 -8.88 8.40 -11.73
CA ARG A 20 -10.15 8.24 -12.46
C ARG A 20 -10.65 9.55 -13.08
N ARG A 21 -10.56 10.67 -12.35
CA ARG A 21 -10.95 11.98 -12.86
C ARG A 21 -10.05 12.46 -14.00
N LEU A 22 -8.75 12.17 -13.95
CA LEU A 22 -7.82 12.51 -15.01
C LEU A 22 -8.07 11.69 -16.28
N VAL A 23 -8.40 10.40 -16.13
CA VAL A 23 -8.81 9.56 -17.26
C VAL A 23 -10.11 10.09 -17.87
N GLU A 24 -11.11 10.38 -17.05
CA GLU A 24 -12.39 10.95 -17.51
C GLU A 24 -12.21 12.30 -18.22
N LEU A 25 -11.33 13.17 -17.70
CA LEU A 25 -11.01 14.46 -18.33
C LEU A 25 -10.37 14.24 -19.70
N LYS A 26 -9.40 13.32 -19.78
CA LYS A 26 -8.70 12.96 -21.01
C LYS A 26 -9.65 12.39 -22.07
N GLU A 27 -10.61 11.56 -21.66
CA GLU A 27 -11.65 11.02 -22.55
C GLU A 27 -12.59 12.11 -23.08
N LYS A 28 -12.92 13.13 -22.27
CA LYS A 28 -13.86 14.19 -22.63
C LYS A 28 -13.25 15.32 -23.46
N GLU A 29 -12.06 15.77 -23.08
CA GLU A 29 -11.42 16.97 -23.66
C GLU A 29 -10.32 16.64 -24.68
N GLY A 30 -9.94 15.36 -24.82
CA GLY A 30 -8.95 14.89 -25.78
C GLY A 30 -7.56 14.65 -25.18
N GLU A 31 -6.67 14.05 -25.98
CA GLU A 31 -5.37 13.52 -25.54
C GLU A 31 -4.44 14.60 -24.94
N ASP A 32 -4.55 15.85 -25.42
CA ASP A 32 -3.71 16.98 -24.98
C ASP A 32 -4.21 17.69 -23.71
N SER A 33 -5.39 17.32 -23.20
CA SER A 33 -5.97 17.91 -21.97
C SER A 33 -5.18 17.54 -20.71
N VAL A 34 -4.51 16.39 -20.71
CA VAL A 34 -3.70 15.89 -19.60
C VAL A 34 -2.34 15.44 -20.12
N ARG A 35 -1.27 16.05 -19.59
CA ARG A 35 0.09 15.63 -19.92
C ARG A 35 0.29 14.16 -19.52
N ALA A 36 0.79 13.33 -20.43
CA ALA A 36 0.96 11.89 -20.23
C ALA A 36 1.71 11.52 -18.93
N PHE A 37 2.71 12.32 -18.54
CA PHE A 37 3.48 12.08 -17.31
C PHE A 37 2.63 12.14 -16.03
N VAL A 38 1.54 12.93 -16.02
CA VAL A 38 0.71 13.14 -14.83
C VAL A 38 -0.04 11.86 -14.47
N LEU A 39 -0.60 11.17 -15.46
CA LEU A 39 -1.27 9.89 -15.27
C LEU A 39 -0.31 8.83 -14.69
N SER A 40 0.88 8.70 -15.28
CA SER A 40 1.92 7.80 -14.77
C SER A 40 2.37 8.18 -13.37
N TYR A 41 2.51 9.48 -13.07
CA TYR A 41 2.90 9.96 -11.76
C TYR A 41 1.86 9.64 -10.68
N VAL A 42 0.59 9.95 -10.92
CA VAL A 42 -0.50 9.68 -9.95
C VAL A 42 -0.64 8.18 -9.69
N ASN A 43 -0.47 7.35 -10.71
CA ASN A 43 -0.44 5.90 -10.57
C ASN A 43 0.68 5.46 -9.61
N ARG A 44 1.92 5.92 -9.83
CA ARG A 44 3.08 5.61 -8.97
C ARG A 44 2.95 6.15 -7.56
N LEU A 45 2.41 7.36 -7.41
CA LEU A 45 2.14 7.96 -6.10
C LEU A 45 1.22 7.07 -5.27
N SER A 46 0.17 6.51 -5.88
CA SER A 46 -0.76 5.64 -5.17
C SER A 46 -0.11 4.35 -4.67
N ASP A 47 0.85 3.78 -5.43
CA ASP A 47 1.62 2.61 -5.03
C ASP A 47 2.63 2.94 -3.94
N TRP A 48 3.28 4.10 -4.04
CA TRP A 48 4.20 4.57 -3.02
C TRP A 48 3.50 4.78 -1.67
N LEU A 49 2.29 5.36 -1.66
CA LEU A 49 1.48 5.50 -0.44
C LEU A 49 1.13 4.14 0.18
N PHE A 50 0.90 3.11 -0.63
CA PHE A 50 0.67 1.75 -0.12
C PHE A 50 1.92 1.15 0.52
N VAL A 51 3.07 1.22 -0.17
CA VAL A 51 4.33 0.71 0.38
C VAL A 51 4.72 1.46 1.65
N LEU A 52 4.54 2.79 1.68
CA LEU A 52 4.80 3.61 2.86
C LEU A 52 3.88 3.22 4.02
N ALA A 53 2.59 2.99 3.77
CA ALA A 53 1.67 2.54 4.81
C ALA A 53 2.13 1.22 5.43
N ARG A 54 2.56 0.24 4.61
CA ARG A 54 3.09 -1.05 5.09
C ARG A 54 4.39 -0.88 5.88
N TRP A 55 5.29 -0.03 5.41
CA TRP A 55 6.55 0.24 6.10
C TRP A 55 6.31 0.87 7.47
N ILE A 56 5.37 1.81 7.59
CA ILE A 56 4.97 2.39 8.88
C ILE A 56 4.34 1.33 9.78
N THR A 57 3.41 0.51 9.28
CA THR A 57 2.82 -0.60 10.04
C THR A 57 3.90 -1.53 10.61
N MET A 58 4.92 -1.87 9.80
CA MET A 58 6.04 -2.70 10.21
C MET A 58 6.91 -2.02 11.28
N ARG A 59 7.17 -0.71 11.16
CA ARG A 59 7.92 0.08 12.16
C ARG A 59 7.17 0.21 13.49
N LEU A 60 5.85 0.21 13.47
CA LEU A 60 5.01 0.26 14.66
C LEU A 60 4.80 -1.11 15.32
N GLY A 61 5.33 -2.18 14.73
CA GLY A 61 5.20 -3.54 15.25
C GLY A 61 3.79 -4.13 15.12
N GLU A 62 2.91 -3.51 14.32
CA GLU A 62 1.57 -4.03 14.07
C GLU A 62 1.62 -5.18 13.04
N SER A 63 0.84 -6.24 13.28
CA SER A 63 0.64 -7.31 12.30
C SER A 63 -0.31 -6.85 11.21
N GLU A 64 0.12 -6.91 9.95
CA GLU A 64 -0.75 -6.63 8.81
C GLU A 64 -1.55 -7.88 8.41
N VAL A 65 -2.86 -7.71 8.16
CA VAL A 65 -3.70 -8.79 7.66
C VAL A 65 -3.40 -9.00 6.18
N LEU A 66 -2.68 -10.07 5.86
CA LEU A 66 -2.46 -10.49 4.47
C LEU A 66 -3.76 -11.03 3.87
N TRP A 67 -4.03 -10.64 2.62
CA TRP A 67 -5.15 -11.20 1.89
C TRP A 67 -4.90 -12.69 1.59
N GLN A 68 -5.85 -13.54 1.98
CA GLN A 68 -5.81 -14.97 1.68
C GLN A 68 -6.56 -15.26 0.37
N PRO A 69 -5.92 -15.95 -0.59
CA PRO A 69 -6.57 -16.37 -1.83
C PRO A 69 -7.77 -17.27 -1.59
N VAL A 70 -8.83 -17.07 -2.38
CA VAL A 70 -10.09 -17.81 -2.22
C VAL A 70 -9.92 -19.32 -2.36
N GLY A 71 -8.98 -19.78 -3.18
CA GLY A 71 -8.70 -21.20 -3.40
C GLY A 71 -7.94 -21.91 -2.28
N GLU A 72 -7.42 -21.16 -1.31
CA GLU A 72 -6.54 -21.66 -0.24
C GLU A 72 -7.15 -21.45 1.15
N ARG A 73 -8.47 -21.21 1.19
CA ARG A 73 -9.27 -21.13 2.43
C ARG A 73 -9.62 -22.53 2.92
N ASP A 74 -8.62 -23.40 3.09
CA ASP A 74 -8.79 -24.58 3.94
C ASP A 74 -8.68 -24.15 5.41
N GLY A 75 -9.28 -24.92 6.33
CA GLY A 75 -9.50 -24.56 7.74
C GLY A 75 -8.24 -24.41 8.61
N SER A 76 -7.09 -24.10 8.01
CA SER A 76 -5.75 -23.97 8.60
C SER A 76 -5.37 -22.52 8.95
N GLY A 77 -6.29 -21.55 8.82
CA GLY A 77 -6.03 -20.10 8.98
C GLY A 77 -5.42 -19.66 10.31
N ALA A 78 -5.31 -20.54 11.31
CA ALA A 78 -4.64 -20.28 12.58
C ALA A 78 -3.10 -20.47 12.54
N GLU A 79 -2.54 -21.21 11.58
CA GLU A 79 -1.09 -21.50 11.54
C GLU A 79 -0.26 -20.42 10.81
N GLY A 80 -0.82 -19.75 9.79
CA GLY A 80 -0.11 -18.73 9.02
C GLY A 80 0.34 -17.50 9.84
N ILE A 81 -0.35 -17.21 10.95
CA ILE A 81 -0.01 -16.10 11.86
C ILE A 81 1.26 -16.42 12.68
N ARG A 82 1.62 -17.70 12.89
CA ARG A 82 2.79 -18.08 13.72
C ARG A 82 4.12 -17.94 13.00
N ILE A 83 4.17 -18.13 11.68
CA ILE A 83 5.43 -18.20 10.92
C ILE A 83 6.12 -16.83 10.82
N GLN A 84 5.38 -15.72 10.85
CA GLN A 84 5.95 -14.37 10.78
C GLN A 84 6.58 -13.86 12.08
N ARG A 85 6.38 -14.54 13.22
CA ARG A 85 6.93 -14.09 14.52
C ARG A 85 8.42 -14.34 14.69
N GLN A 86 9.04 -15.19 13.84
CA GLN A 86 10.43 -15.63 14.02
C GLN A 86 11.48 -14.84 13.22
N HIS A 87 11.07 -13.91 12.35
CA HIS A 87 11.99 -13.11 11.51
C HIS A 87 12.13 -11.66 12.02
N GLY A 88 12.17 -11.46 13.33
CA GLY A 88 12.26 -10.15 13.99
C GLY A 88 13.69 -9.67 14.33
N ASP A 89 14.69 -10.56 14.33
CA ASP A 89 16.04 -10.25 14.85
C ASP A 89 17.08 -9.98 13.74
N ILE A 90 16.82 -9.03 12.84
CA ILE A 90 17.85 -8.50 11.92
C ILE A 90 18.09 -6.99 12.15
N GLY A 91 17.22 -6.32 12.91
CA GLY A 91 17.28 -4.87 13.09
C GLY A 91 18.31 -4.36 14.11
N SER A 92 18.81 -5.19 15.04
CA SER A 92 19.70 -4.70 16.10
C SER A 92 21.18 -4.56 15.70
N ALA A 93 21.56 -4.98 14.49
CA ALA A 93 22.97 -5.02 14.07
C ALA A 93 23.43 -3.76 13.30
N ILE A 94 22.53 -2.82 13.01
CA ILE A 94 22.81 -1.66 12.14
C ILE A 94 22.94 -0.34 12.91
N ASP A 95 22.61 -0.32 14.20
CA ASP A 95 22.72 0.88 15.05
C ASP A 95 24.04 0.93 15.86
N ASP A 96 24.93 -0.06 15.73
CA ASP A 96 26.23 -0.17 16.42
C ASP A 96 27.47 0.04 15.50
N LEU A 97 27.34 0.87 14.45
CA LEU A 97 28.47 1.38 13.64
C LEU A 97 28.43 2.90 13.44
#